data_AF-A0A2T3J2T2-F1
#
_entry.id   AF-A0A2T3J2T2-F1
#
_cell.length_a   1.000
_cell.length_b   1.000
_cell.length_c   1.000
_cell.angle_alpha   90.00
_cell.angle_beta   90.00
_cell.angle_gamma   90.00
#
_symmetry.space_group_name_H-M   'P 1'
#
loop_
_entity.id
_entity.type
_entity.pdbx_description
1 polymer ?
#
loop_
_entity_poly.entity_id
_entity_poly.type
_entity_poly.pdbx_seq_one_letter_code
_entity_poly.pdbx_strand_id
1 'polypeptide(L)'
;MIAPEAPPISTIQSVEAKAQFSATFDKERQDSDFLHWGEGKVALAADSISFMGELAHLLPLPGISDVISVKGTPNGHWSSN
;
A
#
# COMPACT_ATOMS: atom_id res chain seq x y z
N MET A 1 5.74 19.23 6.37
CA MET A 1 4.80 18.34 5.68
C MET A 1 4.40 17.28 6.69
N ILE A 2 3.11 17.03 6.87
CA ILE A 2 2.59 15.98 7.75
C ILE A 2 1.96 14.94 6.81
N ALA A 3 2.29 13.66 6.99
CA ALA A 3 1.68 12.60 6.19
C ALA A 3 0.16 12.56 6.46
N PRO A 4 -0.68 12.25 5.46
CA PRO A 4 -2.10 12.02 5.71
C PRO A 4 -2.29 10.87 6.70
N GLU A 5 -3.43 10.89 7.41
CA GLU A 5 -3.79 9.81 8.31
C GLU A 5 -3.94 8.51 7.53
N ALA A 6 -3.52 7.40 8.13
CA ALA A 6 -3.58 6.10 7.49
C ALA A 6 -5.05 5.67 7.28
N PRO A 7 -5.39 5.04 6.14
CA PRO A 7 -6.73 4.53 5.90
C PRO A 7 -7.08 3.44 6.93
N PRO A 8 -8.37 3.29 7.29
CA PRO A 8 -8.78 2.25 8.23
C PRO A 8 -8.60 0.85 7.63
N ILE A 9 -8.24 -0.13 8.46
CA ILE A 9 -8.00 -1.52 8.04
C ILE A 9 -9.20 -2.12 7.29
N SER A 10 -10.43 -1.75 7.65
CA SER A 10 -11.64 -2.21 6.96
C SER A 10 -11.67 -1.80 5.48
N THR A 11 -11.09 -0.65 5.12
CA THR A 11 -10.94 -0.23 3.72
C THR A 11 -9.99 -1.15 2.98
N ILE A 12 -8.86 -1.51 3.58
CA ILE A 12 -7.89 -2.45 3.01
C ILE A 12 -8.54 -3.82 2.77
N GLN A 13 -9.24 -4.34 3.78
CA GLN A 13 -9.95 -5.62 3.68
C GLN A 13 -11.01 -5.61 2.58
N SER A 14 -11.72 -4.49 2.40
CA SER A 14 -12.69 -4.37 1.30
C SER A 14 -12.04 -4.36 -0.07
N VAL A 15 -10.83 -3.82 -0.22
CA VAL A 15 -10.08 -3.85 -1.50
C VAL A 15 -9.56 -5.26 -1.76
N GLU A 16 -8.98 -5.92 -0.76
CA GLU A 16 -8.51 -7.30 -0.87
C GLU A 16 -9.63 -8.27 -1.28
N ALA A 17 -10.83 -8.12 -0.71
CA ALA A 17 -11.97 -8.98 -1.04
C ALA A 17 -12.44 -8.84 -2.51
N LYS A 18 -12.13 -7.71 -3.17
CA LYS A 18 -12.48 -7.42 -4.57
C LYS A 18 -11.30 -7.56 -5.52
N ALA A 19 -10.13 -7.95 -5.01
CA ALA A 19 -8.90 -7.98 -5.76
C ALA A 19 -8.98 -9.00 -6.91
N GLN A 20 -8.64 -8.55 -8.10
CA GLN A 20 -8.45 -9.41 -9.27
C GLN A 20 -7.02 -9.95 -9.31
N PHE A 21 -6.08 -9.19 -8.76
CA PHE A 21 -4.68 -9.58 -8.65
C PHE A 21 -4.16 -9.29 -7.25
N SER A 22 -3.26 -10.15 -6.78
CA SER A 22 -2.54 -9.96 -5.53
C SER A 22 -1.09 -10.39 -5.70
N ALA A 23 -0.19 -9.71 -5.00
CA ALA A 23 1.20 -10.09 -4.91
C ALA A 23 1.74 -9.81 -3.50
N THR A 24 2.90 -10.39 -3.20
CA THR A 24 3.66 -10.09 -1.99
C THR A 24 4.94 -9.37 -2.41
N PHE A 25 5.20 -8.22 -1.81
CA PHE A 25 6.49 -7.57 -1.85
C PHE A 25 7.39 -8.18 -0.79
N ASP A 26 8.57 -8.58 -1.24
CA ASP A 26 9.67 -9.04 -0.40
C ASP A 26 10.71 -7.93 -0.35
N LYS A 27 11.22 -7.63 0.84
CA LYS A 27 12.21 -6.59 1.06
C LYS A 27 13.47 -6.74 0.19
N GLU A 28 13.81 -7.97 -0.18
CA GLU A 28 15.03 -8.32 -0.91
C GLU A 28 14.79 -8.46 -2.42
N ARG A 29 13.70 -7.91 -2.98
CA ARG A 29 13.54 -7.85 -4.46
C ARG A 29 14.69 -7.06 -5.09
N GLN A 30 15.05 -7.43 -6.32
CA GLN A 30 16.21 -6.92 -7.06
C GLN A 30 16.34 -5.38 -7.09
N ASP A 31 15.22 -4.65 -7.16
CA ASP A 31 15.21 -3.18 -7.23
C ASP A 31 15.03 -2.49 -5.87
N SER A 32 15.10 -3.25 -4.78
CA SER A 32 14.99 -2.70 -3.42
C SER A 32 16.34 -2.16 -2.95
N ASP A 33 16.33 -1.03 -2.25
CA ASP A 33 17.52 -0.46 -1.62
C ASP A 33 17.24 -0.06 -0.17
N PHE A 34 18.22 0.50 0.54
CA PHE A 34 18.10 0.87 1.95
C PHE A 34 16.91 1.80 2.28
N LEU A 35 16.56 2.70 1.36
CA LEU A 35 15.51 3.71 1.52
C LEU A 35 14.23 3.34 0.77
N HIS A 36 14.32 2.47 -0.23
CA HIS A 36 13.22 2.11 -1.12
C HIS A 36 13.04 0.59 -1.09
N TRP A 37 12.39 0.10 -0.04
CA TRP A 37 11.92 -1.27 0.04
C TRP A 37 10.52 -1.31 0.62
N GLY A 38 9.80 -2.39 0.31
CA GLY A 38 8.52 -2.70 0.92
C GLY A 38 8.42 -4.19 1.19
N GLU A 39 7.84 -4.55 2.32
CA GLU A 39 7.55 -5.93 2.70
C GLU A 39 6.07 -6.03 3.05
N GLY A 40 5.29 -6.83 2.32
CA GLY A 40 3.87 -6.92 2.59
C GLY A 40 3.04 -7.33 1.38
N LYS A 41 1.71 -7.23 1.52
CA LYS A 41 0.76 -7.67 0.51
C LYS A 41 0.23 -6.48 -0.28
N VAL A 42 0.21 -6.60 -1.60
CA VAL A 42 -0.47 -5.69 -2.51
C VAL A 42 -1.68 -6.38 -3.13
N ALA A 43 -2.78 -5.64 -3.22
CA ALA A 43 -4.01 -6.10 -3.85
C ALA A 43 -4.49 -5.06 -4.87
N LEU A 44 -4.88 -5.53 -6.05
CA LEU A 44 -5.34 -4.73 -7.17
C LEU A 44 -6.78 -5.13 -7.51
N ALA A 45 -7.71 -4.21 -7.31
CA ALA A 45 -9.09 -4.30 -7.78
C ALA A 45 -9.30 -3.35 -8.97
N ALA A 46 -10.47 -3.41 -9.60
CA ALA A 46 -10.77 -2.64 -10.80
C ALA A 46 -10.65 -1.11 -10.61
N ASP A 47 -11.00 -0.60 -9.43
CA ASP A 47 -11.02 0.83 -9.11
C ASP A 47 -10.17 1.20 -7.89
N SER A 48 -9.39 0.26 -7.34
CA SER A 48 -8.62 0.51 -6.13
C SER A 48 -7.38 -0.36 -6.00
N ILE A 49 -6.36 0.20 -5.36
CA ILE A 49 -5.12 -0.48 -5.00
C ILE A 49 -4.94 -0.37 -3.49
N SER A 50 -4.54 -1.45 -2.84
CA SER A 50 -4.17 -1.43 -1.42
C SER A 50 -2.84 -2.13 -1.17
N PHE A 51 -2.10 -1.62 -0.19
CA PHE A 51 -0.90 -2.23 0.37
C PHE A 51 -1.04 -2.32 1.89
N MET A 52 -0.63 -3.46 2.46
CA MET A 52 -0.54 -3.68 3.89
C MET A 52 0.79 -4.37 4.20
N GLY A 53 1.65 -3.71 4.97
CA GLY A 53 3.00 -4.19 5.23
C GLY A 53 3.87 -3.15 5.90
N GLU A 54 5.17 -3.22 5.70
CA GLU A 54 6.12 -2.19 6.10
C GLU A 54 6.73 -1.56 4.85
N LEU A 55 6.90 -0.24 4.87
CA LEU A 55 7.65 0.48 3.85
C LEU A 55 8.83 1.17 4.50
N ALA A 56 9.97 1.17 3.82
CA ALA A 56 11.00 2.12 4.19
C ALA A 56 10.53 3.54 3.87
N HIS A 57 10.52 4.37 4.90
CA HIS A 57 10.60 5.82 4.79
C HIS A 57 11.92 6.27 5.43
N LEU A 58 12.35 7.52 5.17
CA LEU A 58 13.56 8.20 5.65
C LEU A 58 13.94 7.97 7.14
N LEU A 59 13.03 7.49 7.99
CA LEU A 59 13.33 6.91 9.29
C LEU A 59 12.40 5.70 9.56
N PRO A 60 12.91 4.47 9.71
CA PRO A 60 12.10 3.33 10.12
C PRO A 60 11.64 3.53 11.56
N LEU A 61 10.34 3.70 11.76
CA LEU A 61 9.74 3.63 13.10
C LEU A 61 9.44 2.16 13.39
N PRO A 62 10.05 1.56 14.43
CA PRO A 62 9.85 0.15 14.72
C PRO A 62 8.38 -0.14 15.06
N GLY A 63 7.77 -1.10 14.37
CA GLY A 63 6.46 -1.66 14.70
C GLY A 63 5.25 -0.96 14.06
N ILE A 64 5.42 -0.14 13.03
CA ILE A 64 4.30 0.41 12.26
C ILE A 64 4.12 -0.37 10.98
N SER A 65 3.01 -1.11 10.87
CA SER A 65 2.52 -1.57 9.58
C SER A 65 1.92 -0.38 8.84
N ASP A 66 2.54 -0.01 7.72
CA ASP A 66 2.00 0.93 6.77
C ASP A 66 0.82 0.31 6.03
N VAL A 67 -0.27 1.06 6.00
CA VAL A 67 -1.44 0.76 5.18
C VAL A 67 -1.63 1.89 4.18
N ILE A 68 -1.73 1.53 2.91
CA ILE A 68 -1.95 2.47 1.82
C ILE A 68 -3.15 1.98 1.04
N SER A 69 -4.08 2.89 0.73
CA SER A 69 -5.15 2.63 -0.22
C SER A 69 -5.35 3.84 -1.11
N VAL A 70 -5.39 3.60 -2.41
CA VAL A 70 -5.76 4.62 -3.40
C VAL A 70 -6.97 4.15 -4.19
N LYS A 71 -7.85 5.09 -4.51
CA LYS A 71 -9.03 4.86 -5.32
C LYS A 71 -8.92 5.61 -6.63
N GLY A 72 -9.19 4.91 -7.73
CA GLY A 72 -9.28 5.45 -9.07
C GLY A 72 -10.69 5.87 -9.40
N THR A 73 -10.80 6.88 -10.26
CA THR A 73 -12.05 7.29 -10.89
C THR A 73 -12.06 6.86 -12.36
N PRO A 74 -13.23 6.71 -13.00
CA PRO A 74 -13.30 6.30 -14.41
C PRO A 74 -12.58 7.24 -15.39
N ASN A 75 -12.39 8.51 -15.01
CA ASN A 75 -11.64 9.52 -15.77
C ASN A 75 -10.13 9.50 -15.49
N GLY A 76 -9.62 8.49 -14.77
CA GLY A 76 -8.19 8.28 -14.53
C GLY A 76 -7.59 9.15 -13.42
N HIS A 77 -8.41 9.85 -12.64
CA HIS A 77 -7.95 10.57 -11.45
C HIS A 77 -7.83 9.60 -10.28
N TRP A 78 -6.69 9.64 -9.57
CA TRP A 78 -6.38 8.80 -8.41
C TRP A 78 -6.22 9.66 -7.16
N SER A 79 -6.85 9.26 -6.07
CA SER A 79 -6.71 9.91 -4.77
C SER A 79 -6.39 8.88 -3.69
N SER A 80 -5.58 9.28 -2.70
CA SER A 80 -5.50 8.54 -1.44
C SER A 80 -6.85 8.60 -0.73
N ASN A 81 -7.27 7.48 -0.16
CA ASN A 81 -8.39 7.46 0.78
C ASN A 81 -7.97 8.04 2.13
#